data_AF-A0A0F9F617-F1
#
_entry.id   AF-A0A0F9F617-F1
#
_cell.length_a   1.000
_cell.length_b   1.000
_cell.length_c   1.000
_cell.angle_alpha   90.00
_cell.angle_beta   90.00
_cell.angle_gamma   90.00
#
_symmetry.space_group_name_H-M   'P 1'
#
loop_
_entity.id
_entity.type
_entity.pdbx_description
1 polymer ?
#
loop_
_entity_poly.entity_id
_entity_poly.type
_entity_poly.pdbx_seq_one_letter_code
_entity_poly.pdbx_strand_id
1 'polypeptide(L)'
;MTAKDTFVDVIALTSPSGRMSKRALKATQERIRKELFPDGLAPPSYPQPTKAECLLHQAAELRSLAARGMRPRSYLRKAEALEREAASKTKDKEN
;
A
#
# COMPACT_ATOMS: atom_id res chain seq x y z
N MET A 1 16.99 -7.26 5.92
CA MET A 1 17.47 -6.23 6.86
C MET A 1 16.63 -4.99 6.65
N THR A 2 15.92 -4.53 7.68
CA THR A 2 15.12 -3.31 7.57
C THR A 2 15.99 -2.09 7.89
N ALA A 3 15.70 -0.93 7.33
CA ALA A 3 16.47 0.31 7.58
C ALA A 3 16.58 0.67 9.09
N LYS A 4 15.67 0.15 9.93
CA LYS A 4 15.73 0.32 11.39
C LYS A 4 16.91 -0.41 12.02
N ASP A 5 17.30 -1.56 11.46
CA ASP A 5 18.40 -2.39 11.96
C ASP A 5 19.75 -1.69 11.70
N THR A 6 19.92 -1.06 10.53
CA THR A 6 21.14 -0.34 10.17
C THR A 6 21.39 0.91 11.02
N PHE A 7 20.34 1.59 11.51
CA PHE A 7 20.51 2.77 12.38
C PHE A 7 20.96 2.40 13.79
N VAL A 8 20.45 1.28 14.32
CA VAL A 8 20.87 0.77 15.62
C VAL A 8 22.33 0.35 15.57
N ASP A 9 22.76 -0.26 14.45
CA ASP A 9 24.15 -0.67 14.25
C ASP A 9 25.12 0.51 14.16
N VAL A 10 24.76 1.60 13.48
CA VAL A 10 25.61 2.83 13.44
C VAL A 10 25.72 3.50 14.81
N ILE A 11 24.63 3.52 15.58
CA ILE A 11 24.63 4.05 16.95
C ILE A 11 25.45 3.14 17.89
N ALA A 12 25.40 1.81 17.68
CA ALA A 12 26.22 0.85 18.42
C ALA A 12 27.71 0.96 18.05
N LEU A 13 28.04 1.17 16.77
CA LEU A 13 29.41 1.33 16.28
C LEU A 13 30.09 2.61 16.79
N THR A 14 29.31 3.65 17.10
CA THR A 14 29.83 4.92 17.65
C THR A 14 29.93 4.92 19.18
N SER A 15 29.44 3.87 19.85
CA SER A 15 29.55 3.66 21.30
C SER A 15 30.41 2.42 21.58
N PRO A 16 31.69 2.58 21.97
CA PRO A 16 32.59 1.45 22.21
C PRO A 16 32.10 0.45 23.27
N SER A 17 31.15 0.86 24.12
CA SER A 17 30.54 0.03 25.17
C SER A 17 29.13 -0.49 24.84
N GLY A 18 28.57 -0.13 23.68
CA GLY A 18 27.25 -0.54 23.20
C GLY A 18 26.05 -0.09 24.04
N ARG A 19 26.27 0.65 25.14
CA ARG A 19 25.24 1.07 26.09
C ARG A 19 25.06 2.58 26.05
N MET A 20 23.98 3.02 25.42
CA MET A 20 23.49 4.38 25.46
C MET A 20 22.31 4.50 26.43
N SER A 21 22.21 5.62 27.15
CA SER A 21 20.99 5.92 27.90
C SER A 21 19.82 6.10 26.93
N LYS A 22 18.60 5.76 27.35
CA LYS A 22 17.38 5.93 26.52
C LYS A 22 17.22 7.37 26.02
N ARG A 23 17.61 8.35 26.84
CA ARG A 23 17.58 9.78 26.49
C ARG A 23 18.60 10.12 25.40
N ALA A 24 19.83 9.63 25.51
CA ALA A 24 20.87 9.86 24.51
C ALA A 24 20.51 9.20 23.17
N LEU A 25 20.00 7.97 23.19
CA LEU A 25 19.56 7.24 22.00
C LEU A 25 18.43 7.99 21.27
N LYS A 26 17.45 8.52 22.01
CA LYS A 26 16.36 9.31 21.40
C LYS A 26 16.90 10.58 20.74
N ALA A 27 17.83 11.28 21.39
CA ALA A 27 18.44 12.48 20.84
C ALA A 27 19.27 12.22 19.57
N THR A 28 20.03 11.12 19.53
CA THR A 28 20.80 10.74 18.33
C THR A 28 19.87 10.33 17.18
N GLN A 29 18.82 9.56 17.45
CA GLN A 29 17.81 9.21 16.44
C GLN A 29 17.12 10.44 15.86
N GLU A 30 16.76 11.42 16.70
CA GLU A 30 16.16 12.67 16.23
C GLU A 30 17.12 13.49 15.36
N ARG A 31 18.41 13.54 15.73
CA ARG A 31 19.44 14.21 14.92
C ARG A 31 19.61 13.54 13.56
N ILE A 32 19.79 12.22 13.55
CA ILE A 32 19.94 11.43 12.32
C ILE A 32 18.71 11.57 11.42
N ARG A 33 17.51 11.54 12.02
CA ARG A 33 16.26 11.73 11.27
C ARG A 33 16.23 13.08 10.57
N LYS A 34 16.67 14.16 11.22
CA LYS A 34 16.73 15.50 10.62
C LYS A 34 17.82 15.63 9.56
N GLU A 35 18.98 15.00 9.77
CA GLU A 35 20.10 15.01 8.82
C GLU A 35 19.77 14.23 7.53
N LEU A 36 19.08 13.10 7.65
CA LEU A 36 18.77 12.23 6.50
C LEU A 36 17.44 12.56 5.81
N PHE A 37 16.47 13.08 6.56
CA PHE A 37 15.13 13.39 6.06
C PHE A 37 14.72 14.81 6.51
N PRO A 38 15.37 15.86 5.97
CA PRO A 38 15.11 17.25 6.38
C PRO A 38 13.64 17.66 6.18
N ASP A 39 13.03 17.22 5.08
CA ASP A 39 11.61 17.46 4.75
C ASP A 39 10.70 16.28 5.17
N GLY A 40 11.26 15.29 5.88
CA GLY A 40 10.60 14.04 6.23
C GLY A 40 10.68 12.97 5.13
N LEU A 41 10.03 11.82 5.38
CA LEU A 41 9.88 10.78 4.37
C LEU A 41 8.71 11.15 3.47
N ALA A 42 8.97 11.24 2.16
CA ALA A 42 7.88 11.40 1.19
C ALA A 42 6.89 10.24 1.35
N PRO A 43 5.59 10.51 1.51
CA PRO A 43 4.60 9.44 1.52
C PRO A 43 4.64 8.74 0.15
N PRO A 44 4.59 7.40 0.12
CA PRO A 44 4.56 6.70 -1.15
C PRO A 44 3.26 7.07 -1.88
N SER A 45 3.39 7.63 -3.08
CA SER A 45 2.26 7.92 -3.95
C SER A 45 1.98 6.70 -4.81
N TYR A 46 0.88 6.02 -4.51
CA TYR A 46 0.36 4.97 -5.39
C TYR A 46 -0.90 5.50 -6.09
N PRO A 47 -1.01 5.36 -7.41
CA PRO A 47 -2.26 5.66 -8.09
C PRO A 47 -3.34 4.74 -7.53
N GLN A 48 -4.36 5.32 -6.89
CA GLN A 48 -5.49 4.53 -6.43
C GLN A 48 -6.34 4.12 -7.63
N PRO A 49 -6.75 2.84 -7.72
CA PRO A 49 -7.58 2.38 -8.82
C PRO A 49 -8.90 3.14 -8.83
N THR A 50 -9.40 3.40 -10.03
CA THR A 50 -10.69 4.08 -10.17
C THR A 50 -11.83 3.15 -9.73
N LYS A 51 -12.99 3.72 -9.37
CA LYS A 51 -14.16 2.92 -9.01
C LYS A 51 -14.58 1.96 -10.14
N ALA A 52 -14.41 2.38 -11.40
CA ALA A 52 -14.69 1.53 -12.57
C ALA A 52 -13.72 0.35 -12.66
N GLU A 53 -12.41 0.58 -12.47
CA GLU A 53 -11.40 -0.49 -12.43
C GLU A 53 -11.68 -1.51 -11.32
N CYS A 54 -12.06 -1.06 -10.12
CA CYS A 54 -12.43 -1.95 -9.02
C CYS A 54 -13.64 -2.83 -9.38
N LEU A 55 -14.67 -2.28 -10.03
CA LEU A 55 -15.85 -3.03 -10.45
C LEU A 55 -15.52 -4.06 -11.54
N LEU A 56 -14.68 -3.70 -12.51
CA LEU A 56 -14.23 -4.62 -13.55
C LEU A 56 -13.37 -5.76 -12.98
N HIS A 57 -12.50 -5.47 -12.01
CA HIS A 57 -11.73 -6.48 -11.32
C HIS A 57 -12.64 -7.50 -10.61
N GLN A 58 -13.64 -7.01 -9.86
CA GLN A 58 -14.61 -7.88 -9.18
C GLN A 58 -15.45 -8.71 -10.16
N ALA A 59 -15.84 -8.14 -11.31
CA ALA A 59 -16.53 -8.89 -12.36
C ALA A 59 -15.67 -10.03 -12.91
N ALA A 60 -14.37 -9.79 -13.14
CA ALA A 60 -13.42 -10.80 -13.58
C ALA A 60 -13.26 -11.94 -12.56
N GLU A 61 -13.16 -11.61 -11.27
CA GLU A 61 -13.11 -12.61 -10.19
C GLU A 61 -14.36 -13.48 -10.20
N LEU A 62 -15.56 -12.89 -10.29
CA LEU A 62 -16.81 -13.63 -10.34
C LEU A 62 -16.92 -14.55 -11.57
N ARG A 63 -16.44 -14.09 -12.74
CA ARG A 63 -16.36 -14.93 -13.94
C ARG A 63 -15.39 -16.10 -13.74
N SER A 64 -14.25 -15.87 -13.08
CA SER A 64 -13.29 -16.94 -12.77
C SER A 64 -13.89 -17.99 -11.82
N LEU A 65 -14.66 -17.56 -10.82
CA LEU A 65 -15.37 -18.46 -9.90
C LEU A 65 -16.46 -19.25 -10.63
N ALA A 66 -17.19 -18.60 -11.53
CA ALA A 66 -18.19 -19.27 -12.37
C ALA A 66 -17.55 -20.32 -13.28
N ALA A 67 -16.40 -20.02 -13.87
CA ALA A 67 -15.64 -20.95 -14.73
C ALA A 67 -15.13 -22.17 -13.94
N ARG A 68 -14.84 -22.00 -12.64
CA ARG A 68 -14.53 -23.11 -11.72
C ARG A 68 -15.77 -23.91 -11.27
N GLY A 69 -16.96 -23.57 -11.77
CA GLY A 69 -18.21 -24.26 -11.46
C GLY A 69 -18.94 -23.75 -10.20
N MET A 70 -18.44 -22.70 -9.53
CA MET A 70 -19.18 -22.14 -8.39
C MET A 70 -20.36 -21.30 -8.89
N ARG A 71 -21.57 -21.73 -8.53
CA ARG A 71 -22.85 -21.01 -8.73
C ARG A 71 -22.89 -20.22 -10.07
N PRO A 72 -22.61 -20.87 -11.21
CA PRO A 72 -22.18 -20.20 -12.44
C PRO A 72 -23.21 -19.18 -12.93
N ARG A 73 -24.49 -19.54 -12.94
CA ARG A 73 -25.58 -18.63 -13.33
C ARG A 73 -25.65 -17.36 -12.48
N SER A 74 -25.46 -17.47 -11.17
CA SER A 74 -25.57 -16.32 -10.27
C SER A 74 -24.37 -15.39 -10.38
N TYR A 75 -23.17 -15.95 -10.53
CA TYR A 75 -21.95 -15.16 -10.64
C TYR A 75 -21.79 -14.50 -12.00
N LEU A 76 -22.21 -15.16 -13.09
CA LEU A 76 -22.28 -14.53 -14.41
C LEU A 76 -23.22 -13.33 -14.41
N ARG A 77 -24.44 -13.47 -13.86
CA ARG A 77 -25.38 -12.34 -13.73
C ARG A 77 -24.83 -11.18 -12.91
N LYS A 78 -24.14 -11.49 -11.81
CA LYS A 78 -23.52 -10.46 -10.97
C LYS A 78 -22.33 -9.77 -11.67
N ALA A 79 -21.51 -10.52 -12.38
CA ALA A 79 -20.41 -9.96 -13.17
C ALA A 79 -20.93 -9.00 -14.25
N GLU A 80 -21.97 -9.40 -14.99
CA GLU A 80 -22.61 -8.54 -15.99
C GLU A 80 -23.19 -7.24 -15.38
N ALA A 81 -23.78 -7.31 -14.18
CA ALA A 81 -24.28 -6.13 -13.49
C ALA A 81 -23.14 -5.16 -13.13
N LEU A 82 -22.03 -5.68 -12.58
CA LEU A 82 -20.86 -4.88 -12.24
C LEU A 82 -20.20 -4.25 -13.48
N GLU A 83 -20.18 -4.95 -14.61
CA GLU A 83 -19.67 -4.40 -15.88
C GLU A 83 -20.54 -3.26 -16.41
N ARG A 84 -21.87 -3.36 -16.27
CA ARG A 84 -22.79 -2.27 -16.64
C ARG A 84 -22.59 -1.05 -15.73
N GLU A 85 -22.44 -1.27 -14.42
CA GLU A 85 -22.13 -0.20 -13.47
C GLU A 85 -20.76 0.43 -13.71
N ALA A 86 -19.76 -0.36 -14.13
CA ALA A 86 -18.47 0.18 -14.54
C ALA A 86 -18.62 1.07 -15.78
N ALA A 87 -19.39 0.62 -16.77
CA ALA A 87 -19.63 1.34 -18.02
C ALA A 87 -20.42 2.64 -17.85
N SER A 88 -21.26 2.77 -16.81
CA SER A 88 -21.89 4.07 -16.48
C SER A 88 -20.88 5.03 -15.84
N LYS A 89 -20.06 4.53 -14.91
CA LYS A 89 -19.07 5.36 -14.20
C LYS A 89 -17.92 5.85 -15.06
N THR A 90 -17.59 5.16 -16.15
CA THR A 90 -16.62 5.67 -17.13
C THR A 90 -17.19 6.83 -17.93
N LYS A 91 -18.47 6.76 -18.33
CA LYS A 91 -19.16 7.83 -19.09
C LYS A 91 -19.35 9.11 -18.28
N ASP A 92 -19.62 8.99 -16.98
CA ASP A 92 -19.76 10.14 -16.08
C ASP A 92 -18.44 10.93 -15.88
N LYS A 93 -17.30 10.35 -16.27
CA LYS A 93 -15.98 11.00 -16.16
C LYS A 93 -15.59 11.76 -17.43
N GLU A 94 -16.31 11.54 -18.53
CA GLU A 94 -16.07 12.16 -19.85
C GLU A 94 -17.02 13.33 -20.15
N ASN A 95 -18.06 13.53 -19.33
CA ASN A 95 -18.93 14.72 -19.34
C ASN A 95 -18.50 15.71 -18.26
#